data_AF-A0A962EFQ7-F1
#
_entry.id   AF-A0A962EFQ7-F1
#
_cell.length_a   1.000
_cell.length_b   1.000
_cell.length_c   1.000
_cell.angle_alpha   90.00
_cell.angle_beta   90.00
_cell.angle_gamma   90.00
#
_symmetry.space_group_name_H-M   'P 1'
#
loop_
_entity.id
_entity.type
_entity.pdbx_description
1 polymer ?
#
loop_
_entity_poly.entity_id
_entity_poly.type
_entity_poly.pdbx_seq_one_letter_code
_entity_poly.pdbx_strand_id
1 'polypeptide(L)'
;GLRIYGSGIVSSKSESLYSLESAAPNRIGFELKRVMRTRYRIDTFQKTYFVIDSFEQLFRATVDPDFGPIYYDLKGAAAFPAGSVQPDDRVFQKGSGEGWPAEGDV
;
A
#
# COMPACT_ATOMS: atom_id res chain seq x y z
N GLY A 1 13.55 0.40 13.20
CA GLY A 1 13.19 1.40 12.18
C GLY A 1 12.67 0.71 10.94
N LEU A 2 11.99 1.44 10.05
CA LEU A 2 11.41 0.88 8.81
C LEU A 2 12.48 0.23 7.91
N ARG A 3 12.08 -0.83 7.20
CA ARG A 3 12.89 -1.61 6.26
C ARG A 3 12.06 -1.95 5.03
N ILE A 4 12.74 -2.27 3.93
CA ILE A 4 12.13 -2.61 2.65
C ILE A 4 12.28 -4.11 2.40
N TYR A 5 11.22 -4.74 1.91
CA TYR A 5 11.27 -6.13 1.40
C TYR A 5 10.69 -6.29 -0.02
N GLY A 6 9.96 -5.29 -0.53
CA GLY A 6 9.37 -5.33 -1.87
C GLY A 6 10.44 -5.25 -2.96
N SER A 7 10.49 -6.24 -3.85
CA SER A 7 11.55 -6.39 -4.85
C SER A 7 11.69 -5.17 -5.77
N GLY A 8 10.58 -4.57 -6.20
CA GLY A 8 10.58 -3.36 -7.04
C GLY A 8 11.20 -2.13 -6.36
N ILE A 9 11.12 -2.06 -5.03
CA ILE A 9 11.76 -1.00 -4.26
C ILE A 9 13.24 -1.32 -4.07
N VAL A 10 13.57 -2.56 -3.69
CA VAL A 10 14.96 -3.01 -3.45
C VAL A 10 15.83 -2.88 -4.70
N SER A 11 15.27 -3.08 -5.89
CA SER A 11 16.00 -2.94 -7.16
C SER A 11 16.12 -1.49 -7.65
N SER A 12 15.41 -0.54 -7.03
CA SER A 12 15.40 0.87 -7.41
C SER A 12 16.00 1.75 -6.31
N LYS A 13 17.17 2.33 -6.58
CA LYS A 13 17.83 3.26 -5.64
C LYS A 13 16.93 4.43 -5.26
N SER A 14 16.25 5.02 -6.23
CA SER A 14 15.40 6.20 -6.01
C SER A 14 14.13 5.85 -5.23
N GLU A 15 13.48 4.73 -5.54
CA GLU A 15 12.29 4.27 -4.80
C GLU A 15 12.67 3.87 -3.36
N SER A 16 13.84 3.27 -3.15
CA SER A 16 14.34 2.93 -1.81
C SER A 16 14.48 4.17 -0.92
N LEU A 17 15.11 5.24 -1.43
CA LEU A 17 15.22 6.51 -0.68
C LEU A 17 13.85 7.16 -0.50
N TYR A 18 13.05 7.24 -1.56
CA TYR A 18 11.73 7.86 -1.52
C TYR A 18 10.80 7.17 -0.49
N SER A 19 10.75 5.83 -0.50
CA SER A 19 9.88 5.05 0.37
C SER A 19 10.22 5.19 1.86
N LEU A 20 11.47 5.44 2.23
CA LEU A 20 11.92 5.53 3.62
C LEU A 20 12.09 6.96 4.14
N GLU A 21 12.56 7.88 3.30
CA GLU A 21 13.01 9.20 3.73
C GLU A 21 12.06 10.32 3.33
N SER A 22 11.28 10.15 2.25
CA SER A 22 10.37 11.19 1.78
C SER A 22 9.19 11.40 2.73
N ALA A 23 8.77 12.66 2.88
CA ALA A 23 7.52 13.04 3.52
C ALA A 23 6.31 12.92 2.58
N ALA A 24 6.53 12.73 1.28
CA ALA A 24 5.47 12.69 0.28
C ALA A 24 4.55 11.45 0.34
N PRO A 25 5.02 10.20 0.52
CA PRO A 25 4.15 9.03 0.48
C PRO A 25 3.43 8.79 1.80
N ASN A 26 2.29 8.11 1.73
CA ASN A 26 1.67 7.51 2.90
C ASN A 26 2.42 6.24 3.31
N ARG A 27 2.51 5.99 4.62
CA ARG A 27 2.92 4.70 5.18
C ARG A 27 1.80 4.20 6.07
N ILE A 28 1.14 3.13 5.65
CA ILE A 28 -0.10 2.62 6.24
C ILE A 28 0.10 1.19 6.68
N GLY A 29 -0.43 0.78 7.82
CA GLY A 29 -0.40 -0.61 8.27
C GLY A 29 -1.08 -1.54 7.27
N PHE A 30 -0.48 -2.72 7.07
CA PHE A 30 -1.05 -3.75 6.23
C PHE A 30 -2.42 -4.22 6.75
N GLU A 31 -3.42 -4.17 5.89
CA GLU A 31 -4.73 -4.79 6.06
C GLU A 31 -5.15 -5.37 4.70
N LEU A 32 -5.59 -6.63 4.68
CA LEU A 32 -5.75 -7.41 3.46
C LEU A 32 -6.82 -6.80 2.53
N LYS A 33 -8.04 -6.56 3.03
CA LYS A 33 -9.14 -6.05 2.20
C LYS A 33 -8.83 -4.64 1.69
N ARG A 34 -8.19 -3.81 2.52
CA ARG A 34 -7.69 -2.49 2.17
C ARG A 34 -6.70 -2.56 1.01
N VAL A 35 -5.68 -3.41 1.11
CA VAL A 35 -4.69 -3.62 0.03
C VAL A 35 -5.40 -4.05 -1.26
N MET A 36 -6.28 -5.06 -1.19
CA MET A 36 -7.02 -5.58 -2.34
C MET A 36 -7.94 -4.55 -3.00
N ARG A 37 -8.37 -3.51 -2.27
CA ARG A 37 -9.21 -2.43 -2.78
C ARG A 37 -8.42 -1.20 -3.25
N THR A 38 -7.10 -1.21 -3.21
CA THR A 38 -6.30 -0.01 -3.49
C THR A 38 -5.76 -0.05 -4.91
N ARG A 39 -6.05 1.01 -5.69
CA ARG A 39 -5.42 1.21 -6.99
C ARG A 39 -3.92 1.47 -6.83
N TYR A 40 -3.15 1.17 -7.86
CA TYR A 40 -1.71 1.40 -7.85
C TYR A 40 -1.25 1.98 -9.19
N ARG A 41 0.03 2.34 -9.26
CA ARG A 41 0.64 2.88 -10.47
C ARG A 41 1.99 2.25 -10.71
N ILE A 42 2.30 1.89 -11.96
CA ILE A 42 3.51 1.13 -12.30
C ILE A 42 4.65 2.00 -12.83
N ASP A 43 4.34 3.21 -13.29
CA ASP A 43 5.26 4.14 -13.97
C ASP A 43 5.72 5.31 -13.07
N THR A 44 5.31 5.35 -11.80
CA THR A 44 5.70 6.40 -10.84
C THR A 44 6.01 5.83 -9.46
N PHE A 45 6.66 6.63 -8.61
CA PHE A 45 6.79 6.32 -7.18
C PHE A 45 5.42 6.05 -6.56
N GLN A 46 5.37 5.11 -5.61
CA GLN A 46 4.11 4.77 -4.97
C GLN A 46 3.63 5.89 -4.05
N LYS A 47 2.34 6.23 -4.17
CA LYS A 47 1.69 7.20 -3.27
C LYS A 47 1.50 6.64 -1.85
N THR A 48 1.38 5.32 -1.72
CA THR A 48 1.15 4.63 -0.45
C THR A 48 2.00 3.35 -0.37
N TYR A 49 2.68 3.15 0.76
CA TYR A 49 3.35 1.90 1.10
C TYR A 49 2.63 1.22 2.27
N PHE A 50 2.35 -0.08 2.12
CA PHE A 50 1.80 -0.90 3.19
C PHE A 50 2.90 -1.53 4.04
N VAL A 51 2.83 -1.30 5.34
CA VAL A 51 3.83 -1.69 6.34
C VAL A 51 3.33 -2.93 7.06
N ILE A 52 4.11 -4.00 6.97
CA ILE A 52 3.91 -5.22 7.76
C ILE A 52 4.78 -5.16 9.02
N ASP A 53 4.29 -5.79 10.08
CA ASP A 53 5.05 -5.96 11.32
C ASP A 53 5.95 -7.22 11.24
N SER A 54 5.57 -8.24 10.45
CA SER A 54 6.35 -9.46 10.22
C SER A 54 5.97 -10.19 8.92
N PHE A 55 6.83 -11.09 8.42
CA PHE A 55 6.45 -11.98 7.30
C PHE A 55 5.35 -12.98 7.68
N GLU A 56 5.28 -13.38 8.94
CA GLU A 56 4.20 -14.24 9.45
C GLU A 56 2.83 -13.57 9.28
N GLN A 57 2.74 -12.24 9.43
CA GLN A 57 1.50 -11.49 9.18
C GLN A 57 0.99 -11.71 7.75
N LEU A 58 1.87 -11.69 6.75
CA LEU A 58 1.50 -11.95 5.36
C LEU A 58 1.02 -13.38 5.16
N PHE A 59 1.74 -14.35 5.74
CA PHE A 59 1.36 -15.75 5.64
C PHE A 59 -0.02 -16.01 6.24
N ARG A 60 -0.25 -15.57 7.48
CA ARG A 60 -1.54 -15.68 8.17
C ARG A 60 -2.67 -15.02 7.38
N ALA A 61 -2.44 -13.82 6.83
CA ALA A 61 -3.40 -13.14 5.99
C ALA A 61 -3.80 -13.92 4.72
N THR A 62 -2.95 -14.85 4.26
CA THR A 62 -3.22 -15.70 3.09
C THR A 62 -3.72 -17.11 3.41
N VAL A 63 -3.41 -17.62 4.60
CA VAL A 63 -3.68 -19.02 4.98
C VAL A 63 -4.88 -19.16 5.91
N ASP A 64 -5.08 -18.21 6.82
CA ASP A 64 -6.16 -18.30 7.80
C ASP A 64 -7.55 -18.03 7.19
N PRO A 65 -7.75 -17.07 6.26
CA PRO A 65 -9.07 -16.80 5.70
C PRO A 65 -9.37 -17.60 4.42
N ASP A 66 -10.65 -17.92 4.20
CA ASP A 66 -11.16 -18.26 2.87
C ASP A 66 -11.31 -16.98 2.03
N PHE A 67 -10.67 -16.96 0.87
CA PHE A 67 -10.71 -15.81 -0.03
C PHE A 67 -12.03 -15.73 -0.83
N GLY A 68 -12.82 -16.81 -0.91
CA GLY A 68 -14.11 -16.82 -1.62
C GLY A 68 -15.07 -15.72 -1.15
N PRO A 69 -15.41 -15.66 0.16
CA PRO A 69 -16.22 -14.58 0.72
C PRO A 69 -15.58 -13.19 0.56
N ILE A 70 -14.25 -13.10 0.66
CA ILE A 70 -13.54 -11.83 0.48
C ILE A 70 -13.73 -11.31 -0.95
N TYR A 71 -13.52 -12.15 -1.97
CA TYR A 71 -13.73 -11.75 -3.36
C TYR A 71 -15.19 -11.38 -3.62
N TYR A 72 -16.14 -12.07 -3.00
CA TYR A 72 -17.56 -11.75 -3.11
C TYR A 72 -17.86 -10.35 -2.55
N ASP A 73 -17.37 -10.04 -1.34
CA ASP A 73 -17.53 -8.73 -0.71
C ASP A 73 -16.91 -7.60 -1.54
N LEU A 74 -15.76 -7.89 -2.17
CA LEU A 74 -15.01 -6.92 -2.96
C LEU A 74 -15.58 -6.74 -4.37
N LYS A 75 -16.39 -7.68 -4.86
CA LYS A 75 -16.95 -7.62 -6.19
C LYS A 75 -17.90 -6.43 -6.33
N GLY A 76 -17.54 -5.48 -7.20
CA GLY A 76 -18.32 -4.26 -7.41
C GLY A 76 -18.09 -3.17 -6.36
N ALA A 77 -17.26 -3.42 -5.34
CA ALA A 77 -16.84 -2.38 -4.41
C ALA A 77 -15.94 -1.37 -5.15
N ALA A 78 -16.13 -0.08 -4.88
CA ALA A 78 -15.27 0.94 -5.45
C ALA A 78 -13.84 0.78 -4.92
N ALA A 79 -12.86 0.85 -5.83
CA ALA A 79 -11.46 0.88 -5.46
C ALA A 79 -11.08 2.26 -4.88
N PHE A 80 -10.20 2.25 -3.89
CA PHE A 80 -9.60 3.44 -3.31
C PHE A 80 -8.51 3.99 -4.23
N PRO A 81 -8.43 5.30 -4.45
CA PRO A 81 -7.29 5.93 -5.12
C PRO A 81 -5.98 5.61 -4.41
N ALA A 82 -4.87 5.53 -5.16
CA ALA A 82 -3.58 5.06 -4.67
C ALA A 82 -3.02 5.91 -3.51
N GLY A 83 -3.33 7.21 -3.50
CA GLY A 83 -2.89 8.15 -2.46
C GLY A 83 -3.90 8.39 -1.33
N SER A 84 -5.08 7.76 -1.37
CA SER A 84 -6.13 8.00 -0.38
C SER A 84 -5.82 7.32 0.95
N VAL A 85 -6.05 8.02 2.06
CA VAL A 85 -6.03 7.48 3.43
C VAL A 85 -7.46 7.31 3.90
N GLN A 86 -7.77 6.15 4.46
CA GLN A 86 -9.11 5.80 4.96
C GLN A 86 -9.21 6.02 6.49
N PRO A 87 -10.40 6.22 7.04
CA PRO A 87 -10.58 6.44 8.49
C PRO A 87 -10.04 5.33 9.38
N ASP A 88 -10.13 4.08 8.91
CA ASP A 88 -9.71 2.89 9.67
C ASP A 88 -8.24 2.50 9.41
N ASP A 89 -7.51 3.27 8.61
CA ASP A 89 -6.10 3.00 8.32
C ASP A 89 -5.25 3.25 9.57
N ARG A 90 -4.38 2.29 9.92
CA ARG A 90 -3.29 2.54 10.87
C ARG A 90 -2.20 3.37 10.17
N VAL A 91 -2.23 4.68 10.37
CA VAL A 91 -1.32 5.61 9.67
C VAL A 91 -0.01 5.78 10.44
N PHE A 92 1.10 5.36 9.84
CA PHE A 92 2.45 5.68 10.33
C PHE A 92 2.97 7.01 9.79
N GLN A 93 2.60 7.34 8.55
CA GLN A 93 2.83 8.64 7.94
C GLN A 93 1.66 8.98 7.03
N LYS A 94 1.06 10.16 7.23
CA LYS A 94 0.20 10.78 6.23
C LYS A 94 1.09 11.65 5.34
N GLY A 95 1.20 11.26 4.08
CA GLY A 95 2.10 11.91 3.13
C GLY A 95 1.65 13.31 2.76
N SER A 96 2.61 14.19 2.41
CA SER A 96 2.31 15.53 1.89
C SER A 96 1.66 15.50 0.50
N GLY A 97 1.82 14.40 -0.25
CA GLY A 97 1.35 14.29 -1.62
C GLY A 97 2.18 15.06 -2.65
N GLU A 98 3.30 15.64 -2.24
CA GLU A 98 4.15 16.44 -3.11
C GLU A 98 4.68 15.61 -4.30
N GLY A 99 4.51 16.14 -5.51
CA GLY A 99 4.94 15.48 -6.75
C GLY A 99 4.04 14.34 -7.23
N TRP A 100 2.88 14.11 -6.60
CA TRP A 100 1.95 13.08 -7.06
C TRP A 100 1.28 13.47 -8.37
N PRO A 101 1.23 12.57 -9.36
CA PRO A 101 0.42 12.80 -10.54
C PRO A 101 -1.07 12.79 -10.18
N ALA A 102 -1.83 13.75 -10.73
CA ALA A 102 -3.25 13.94 -10.46
C ALA A 102 -4.16 12.85 -11.05
N GLU A 103 -3.73 12.18 -12.13
CA GLU A 103 -4.54 11.19 -12.85
C GLU A 103 -3.79 9.88 -13.08
N GLY A 104 -4.50 8.78 -13.38
CA GLY A 104 -3.91 7.53 -13.90
C GLY A 104 -3.59 6.45 -12.86
N ASP A 105 -4.29 6.42 -11.71
CA ASP A 105 -4.23 5.26 -10.82
C ASP A 105 -5.00 4.09 -11.49
N VAL A 106 -4.36 2.91 -11.56
CA VAL A 106 -4.88 1.67 -12.18
C VAL A 106 -5.53 0.76 -11.14
#